data_AF-A0A1H3YDY5-F1
#
_entry.id   AF-A0A1H3YDY5-F1
#
_cell.length_a   1.000
_cell.length_b   1.000
_cell.length_c   1.000
_cell.angle_alpha   90.00
_cell.angle_beta   90.00
_cell.angle_gamma   90.00
#
_symmetry.space_group_name_H-M   'P 1'
#
loop_
_entity.id
_entity.type
_entity.pdbx_description
1 polymer ?
#
loop_
_entity_poly.entity_id
_entity_poly.type
_entity_poly.pdbx_seq_one_letter_code
_entity_poly.pdbx_strand_id
1 'polypeptide(L)'
;MVIFCVEGVAWDIRSHGNFSLENYGFTRMFLGCVVVGLGFGIPSIVYRRESLPMPIRVLIHMGIGCIVYTITAFAVGWIGGAVAIGQGILAAAMQFAAAFVIWLLFMRYYRAEARRMNERIQKMKGK
;
A
#
# COMPACT_ATOMS: atom_id res chain seq x y z
N MET A 1 -3.94 6.26 -0.60
CA MET A 1 -4.49 7.60 -0.92
C MET A 1 -5.02 7.70 -2.32
N VAL A 2 -4.21 7.56 -3.37
CA VAL A 2 -4.71 7.68 -4.75
C VAL A 2 -5.90 6.76 -5.01
N ILE A 3 -5.82 5.49 -4.60
CA ILE A 3 -6.93 4.52 -4.76
C ILE A 3 -8.20 5.01 -4.04
N PHE A 4 -8.09 5.41 -2.78
CA PHE A 4 -9.22 5.98 -2.01
C PHE A 4 -9.83 7.23 -2.67
N CYS A 5 -9.00 8.12 -3.22
CA CYS A 5 -9.49 9.30 -3.94
C CYS A 5 -10.23 8.90 -5.22
N VAL A 6 -9.71 7.91 -5.97
CA VAL A 6 -10.37 7.41 -7.19
C VAL A 6 -11.71 6.75 -6.85
N GLU A 7 -11.76 5.94 -5.79
CA GLU A 7 -13.02 5.36 -5.28
C GLU A 7 -14.00 6.45 -4.84
N GLY A 8 -13.51 7.49 -4.15
CA GLY A 8 -14.30 8.66 -3.76
C GLY A 8 -14.89 9.40 -4.96
N VAL A 9 -14.09 9.64 -6.01
CA VAL A 9 -14.57 10.28 -7.26
C VAL A 9 -15.58 9.40 -7.98
N ALA A 10 -15.35 8.08 -8.05
CA ALA A 10 -16.32 7.16 -8.65
C ALA A 10 -17.66 7.16 -7.89
N TRP A 11 -17.61 7.21 -6.55
CA TRP A 11 -18.79 7.31 -5.70
C TRP A 11 -19.52 8.65 -5.87
N ASP A 12 -18.78 9.75 -5.97
CA ASP A 12 -19.30 11.10 -6.22
C ASP A 12 -20.15 11.15 -7.48
N ILE A 13 -19.58 10.65 -8.59
CA ILE A 13 -20.23 10.60 -9.90
C ILE A 13 -21.48 9.72 -9.84
N ARG A 14 -21.39 8.54 -9.24
CA ARG A 14 -22.52 7.59 -9.13
C ARG A 14 -23.65 8.11 -8.26
N SER A 15 -23.34 8.94 -7.26
CA SER A 15 -24.31 9.48 -6.30
C SER A 15 -24.80 10.88 -6.69
N HIS A 16 -24.48 11.36 -7.90
CA HIS A 16 -24.82 12.70 -8.39
C HIS A 16 -24.39 13.82 -7.43
N GLY A 17 -23.21 13.70 -6.80
CA GLY A 17 -22.69 14.67 -5.85
C GLY A 17 -23.24 14.55 -4.43
N ASN A 18 -24.08 13.54 -4.13
CA ASN A 18 -24.66 13.36 -2.81
C ASN A 18 -23.77 12.48 -1.90
N PHE A 19 -23.04 13.10 -0.99
CA PHE A 19 -22.23 12.41 0.03
C PHE A 19 -22.90 12.43 1.40
N SER A 20 -23.24 11.26 1.94
CA SER A 20 -23.60 11.14 3.35
C SER A 20 -22.32 11.06 4.20
N LEU A 21 -22.07 12.10 5.00
CA LEU A 21 -20.90 12.26 5.86
C LEU A 21 -21.23 12.00 7.33
N GLU A 22 -22.06 11.01 7.61
CA GLU A 22 -22.48 10.68 8.96
C GLU A 22 -21.35 10.02 9.78
N ASN A 23 -21.40 10.20 11.11
CA ASN A 23 -20.55 9.51 12.08
C ASN A 23 -19.03 9.62 11.84
N TYR A 24 -18.57 10.74 11.27
CA TYR A 24 -17.17 10.95 10.88
C TYR A 24 -16.64 9.86 9.94
N GLY A 25 -17.52 9.22 9.15
CA GLY A 25 -17.16 8.12 8.25
C GLY A 25 -16.00 8.48 7.34
N PHE A 26 -16.09 9.61 6.64
CA PHE A 26 -15.02 10.10 5.77
C PHE A 26 -13.70 10.32 6.50
N THR A 27 -13.73 10.98 7.66
CA THR A 27 -12.53 11.22 8.49
C THR A 27 -11.88 9.91 8.92
N ARG A 28 -12.69 8.92 9.34
CA ARG A 28 -12.19 7.57 9.69
C ARG A 28 -11.52 6.91 8.49
N MET A 29 -12.15 6.94 7.31
CA MET A 29 -11.57 6.37 6.08
C MET A 29 -10.23 7.02 5.70
N PHE A 30 -10.17 8.35 5.75
CA PHE A 30 -8.97 9.12 5.46
C PHE A 30 -7.84 8.78 6.42
N LEU A 31 -8.09 8.83 7.73
CA LEU A 31 -7.10 8.48 8.74
C LEU A 31 -6.62 7.05 8.59
N GLY A 32 -7.52 6.12 8.29
CA GLY A 32 -7.16 4.73 7.99
C GLY A 32 -6.18 4.64 6.83
N CYS A 33 -6.44 5.36 5.73
CA CYS A 33 -5.51 5.41 4.61
C CYS A 33 -4.14 6.02 4.98
N VAL A 34 -4.09 7.00 5.88
CA VAL A 34 -2.82 7.62 6.34
C VAL A 34 -2.02 6.58 7.11
N VAL A 35 -2.65 5.92 8.08
CA VAL A 35 -2.02 4.89 8.92
C VAL A 35 -1.50 3.73 8.06
N VAL A 36 -2.28 3.26 7.08
CA VAL A 36 -1.82 2.24 6.13
C VAL A 36 -0.63 2.73 5.30
N GLY A 37 -0.68 3.97 4.80
CA GLY A 37 0.42 4.57 4.07
C GLY A 37 1.72 4.61 4.89
N LEU A 38 1.63 4.97 6.17
CA LEU A 38 2.76 4.93 7.10
C LEU A 38 3.21 3.50 7.41
N GLY A 39 2.27 2.56 7.55
CA GLY A 39 2.53 1.15 7.81
C GLY A 39 3.34 0.46 6.72
N PHE A 40 3.20 0.86 5.46
CA PHE A 40 4.07 0.40 4.37
C PHE A 40 5.28 1.33 4.15
N GLY A 41 5.10 2.65 4.36
CA GLY A 41 6.14 3.65 4.11
C GLY A 41 7.33 3.57 5.07
N ILE A 42 7.08 3.54 6.39
CA ILE A 42 8.15 3.56 7.41
C ILE A 42 9.02 2.30 7.36
N PRO A 43 8.47 1.08 7.30
CA PRO A 43 9.28 -0.14 7.23
C PRO A 43 10.17 -0.24 6.00
N SER A 44 9.92 0.55 4.95
CA SER A 44 10.81 0.62 3.78
C SER A 44 12.25 1.01 4.13
N ILE A 45 12.50 1.63 5.28
CA ILE A 45 13.86 1.92 5.77
C ILE A 45 14.71 0.65 5.92
N VAL A 46 14.09 -0.52 6.14
CA VAL A 46 14.81 -1.80 6.26
C VAL A 46 15.61 -2.13 4.99
N TYR A 47 15.20 -1.62 3.82
CA TYR A 47 15.91 -1.81 2.56
C TYR A 47 17.31 -1.19 2.55
N ARG A 48 17.57 -0.21 3.42
CA ARG A 48 18.89 0.44 3.57
C ARG A 48 19.89 -0.41 4.35
N ARG A 49 19.44 -1.44 5.08
CA ARG A 49 20.32 -2.28 5.89
C ARG A 49 20.98 -3.35 5.02
N GLU A 50 22.24 -3.14 4.66
CA GLU A 50 23.00 -4.08 3.82
C GLU A 50 23.23 -5.45 4.48
N SER A 51 23.22 -5.51 5.82
CA SER A 51 23.43 -6.72 6.61
C SER A 51 22.33 -7.78 6.46
N LEU A 52 21.14 -7.41 6.00
CA LEU A 52 20.02 -8.34 5.88
C LEU A 52 19.88 -8.86 4.44
N PRO A 53 19.64 -10.15 4.21
CA PRO A 53 19.35 -10.65 2.88
C PRO A 53 18.00 -10.11 2.37
N MET A 54 17.87 -10.00 1.05
CA MET A 54 16.71 -9.35 0.44
C MET A 54 15.36 -9.94 0.89
N PRO A 55 15.15 -11.26 0.96
CA PRO A 55 13.88 -11.85 1.38
C PRO A 55 13.47 -11.43 2.81
N ILE A 56 14.43 -11.28 3.73
CA ILE A 56 14.15 -10.84 5.10
C ILE A 56 13.71 -9.37 5.12
N ARG A 57 14.33 -8.51 4.31
CA ARG A 57 13.90 -7.10 4.17
C ARG A 57 12.47 -7.01 3.65
N VAL A 58 12.12 -7.85 2.66
CA VAL A 58 10.76 -7.94 2.12
C VAL A 58 9.79 -8.42 3.19
N LEU A 59 10.12 -9.49 3.92
CA LEU A 59 9.27 -10.06 4.96
C LEU A 59 8.99 -9.04 6.07
N ILE A 60 9.99 -8.28 6.51
CA ILE A 60 9.81 -7.24 7.53
C ILE A 60 8.92 -6.11 6.99
N HIS A 61 9.19 -5.57 5.80
CA HIS A 61 8.36 -4.51 5.22
C HIS A 61 6.92 -4.98 5.00
N MET A 62 6.74 -6.09 4.30
CA MET A 62 5.42 -6.61 3.94
C MET A 62 4.65 -7.12 5.15
N GLY A 63 5.34 -7.76 6.09
CA GLY A 63 4.73 -8.22 7.33
C GLY A 63 4.15 -7.05 8.13
N ILE A 64 4.95 -6.00 8.38
CA ILE A 64 4.48 -4.83 9.12
C ILE A 64 3.34 -4.13 8.36
N GLY A 65 3.49 -3.90 7.05
CA GLY A 65 2.46 -3.26 6.23
C GLY A 65 1.13 -4.01 6.25
N CYS A 66 1.15 -5.33 6.08
CA CYS A 66 -0.06 -6.16 6.10
C CYS A 66 -0.71 -6.22 7.48
N ILE A 67 0.06 -6.26 8.57
CA ILE A 67 -0.47 -6.23 9.93
C ILE A 67 -1.16 -4.89 10.21
N VAL A 68 -0.50 -3.77 9.90
CA VAL A 68 -1.06 -2.42 10.07
C VAL A 68 -2.32 -2.26 9.22
N TYR A 69 -2.31 -2.74 7.98
CA TYR A 69 -3.48 -2.74 7.12
C TYR A 69 -4.65 -3.49 7.73
N THR A 70 -4.41 -4.72 8.21
CA THR A 70 -5.46 -5.57 8.76
C THR A 70 -6.13 -4.91 9.96
N ILE A 71 -5.33 -4.45 10.93
CA ILE A 71 -5.84 -3.79 12.15
C ILE A 71 -6.62 -2.53 11.77
N THR A 72 -6.08 -1.72 10.86
CA THR A 72 -6.73 -0.49 10.42
C THR A 72 -8.06 -0.80 9.74
N ALA A 73 -8.09 -1.77 8.82
CA ALA A 73 -9.28 -2.16 8.07
C ALA A 73 -10.45 -2.57 8.98
N PHE A 74 -10.17 -3.31 10.07
CA PHE A 74 -11.17 -3.61 11.10
C PHE A 74 -11.59 -2.36 11.87
N ALA A 75 -10.64 -1.53 12.31
CA ALA A 75 -10.92 -0.35 13.13
C ALA A 75 -11.76 0.72 12.41
N VAL A 76 -11.53 0.92 11.12
CA VAL A 76 -12.30 1.89 10.31
C VAL A 76 -13.54 1.28 9.68
N GLY A 77 -13.70 -0.05 9.68
CA GLY A 77 -14.90 -0.74 9.20
C GLY A 77 -14.86 -1.10 7.70
N TRP A 78 -13.67 -1.14 7.09
CA TRP A 78 -13.50 -1.70 5.74
C TRP A 78 -13.78 -3.21 5.71
N ILE A 79 -13.40 -3.89 6.80
CA ILE A 79 -13.63 -5.31 7.02
C ILE A 79 -14.40 -5.42 8.32
N GLY A 80 -15.73 -5.58 8.25
CA GLY A 80 -16.59 -5.64 9.43
C GLY A 80 -17.84 -4.78 9.26
N GLY A 81 -18.91 -5.42 8.81
CA GLY A 81 -20.24 -4.89 8.54
C GLY A 81 -21.09 -6.03 7.96
N ALA A 82 -22.37 -5.84 7.69
CA ALA A 82 -23.34 -6.85 7.22
C ALA A 82 -22.99 -7.63 5.92
N VAL A 83 -21.75 -7.52 5.44
CA VAL A 83 -21.15 -8.34 4.38
C VAL A 83 -20.77 -9.73 4.93
N ALA A 84 -21.14 -10.77 4.20
CA ALA A 84 -20.78 -12.15 4.54
C ALA A 84 -19.26 -12.26 4.73
N ILE A 85 -18.80 -13.03 5.73
CA ILE A 85 -17.37 -13.23 6.06
C ILE A 85 -16.53 -13.54 4.82
N GLY A 86 -17.08 -14.31 3.88
CA GLY A 86 -16.43 -14.63 2.60
C GLY A 86 -16.13 -13.41 1.71
N GLN A 87 -17.00 -12.40 1.68
CA GLN A 87 -16.77 -11.17 0.92
C GLN A 87 -15.67 -10.31 1.57
N GLY A 88 -15.62 -10.27 2.90
CA GLY A 88 -14.53 -9.60 3.63
C GLY A 88 -13.17 -10.23 3.38
N ILE A 89 -13.10 -11.57 3.38
CA ILE A 89 -11.87 -12.32 3.07
C ILE A 89 -11.43 -12.06 1.63
N LEU A 90 -12.36 -12.12 0.67
CA LEU A 90 -12.06 -11.86 -0.74
C LEU A 90 -11.53 -10.43 -0.96
N ALA A 91 -12.16 -9.43 -0.33
CA ALA A 91 -11.71 -8.04 -0.39
C ALA A 91 -10.30 -7.87 0.20
N ALA A 92 -10.02 -8.48 1.35
CA ALA A 92 -8.69 -8.47 1.95
C ALA A 92 -7.64 -9.12 1.04
N ALA A 93 -7.96 -10.26 0.43
CA ALA A 93 -7.08 -10.97 -0.48
C ALA A 93 -6.75 -10.13 -1.73
N MET A 94 -7.75 -9.48 -2.32
CA MET A 94 -7.54 -8.58 -3.46
C MET A 94 -6.64 -7.41 -3.09
N GLN A 95 -6.81 -6.82 -1.90
CA GLN A 95 -5.98 -5.70 -1.48
C GLN A 95 -4.53 -6.11 -1.23
N PHE A 96 -4.30 -7.26 -0.59
CA PHE A 96 -2.93 -7.78 -0.43
C PHE A 96 -2.30 -8.09 -1.78
N ALA A 97 -3.04 -8.72 -2.70
CA ALA A 97 -2.56 -8.95 -4.07
C ALA A 97 -2.16 -7.63 -4.75
N ALA A 98 -3.00 -6.59 -4.66
CA ALA A 98 -2.69 -5.27 -5.21
C ALA A 98 -1.43 -4.66 -4.58
N ALA A 99 -1.28 -4.73 -3.25
CA ALA A 99 -0.09 -4.23 -2.55
C ALA A 99 1.19 -4.94 -3.02
N PHE A 100 1.15 -6.27 -3.15
CA PHE A 100 2.27 -7.05 -3.66
C PHE A 100 2.60 -6.72 -5.13
N VAL A 101 1.59 -6.56 -5.98
CA VAL A 101 1.78 -6.19 -7.40
C VAL A 101 2.43 -4.81 -7.50
N ILE A 102 1.90 -3.81 -6.80
CA ILE A 102 2.44 -2.44 -6.78
C ILE A 102 3.90 -2.47 -6.33
N TRP A 103 4.19 -3.17 -5.24
CA TRP A 103 5.56 -3.29 -4.75
C TRP A 103 6.49 -3.99 -5.75
N LEU A 104 6.05 -5.08 -6.38
CA LEU A 104 6.84 -5.80 -7.38
C LEU A 104 7.19 -4.90 -8.59
N LEU A 105 6.23 -4.08 -9.04
CA LEU A 105 6.45 -3.12 -10.13
C LEU A 105 7.52 -2.10 -9.74
N PHE A 106 7.38 -1.46 -8.58
CA PHE A 106 8.38 -0.51 -8.08
C PHE A 106 9.75 -1.14 -7.84
N MET A 107 9.79 -2.34 -7.28
CA MET A 107 11.02 -3.10 -7.06
C MET A 107 11.76 -3.35 -8.37
N ARG A 108 11.07 -3.80 -9.41
CA ARG A 108 11.66 -4.03 -10.73
C ARG A 108 12.13 -2.73 -11.36
N TYR A 109 11.33 -1.67 -11.28
CA TYR A 109 11.66 -0.36 -11.80
C TYR A 109 12.95 0.19 -11.16
N TYR A 110 13.00 0.28 -9.83
CA TYR A 110 14.16 0.83 -9.12
C TYR A 110 15.41 -0.04 -9.26
N ARG A 111 15.26 -1.36 -9.32
CA ARG A 111 16.39 -2.26 -9.61
C ARG A 111 16.96 -2.02 -11.01
N ALA A 112 16.10 -1.81 -12.00
CA ALA A 112 16.54 -1.48 -13.36
C ALA A 112 17.23 -0.10 -13.43
N GLU A 113 16.70 0.89 -12.72
CA GLU A 113 17.29 2.23 -12.63
C GLU A 113 18.66 2.20 -11.96
N ALA A 114 18.80 1.52 -10.82
CA ALA A 114 20.08 1.35 -10.13
C ALA A 114 21.13 0.66 -11.02
N ARG A 115 20.72 -0.35 -11.80
CA ARG A 115 21.60 -1.02 -12.77
C ARG A 115 22.06 -0.05 -13.86
N ARG A 116 21.15 0.73 -14.44
CA ARG A 116 21.47 1.75 -15.46
C ARG A 116 22.44 2.81 -14.92
N MET A 117 22.26 3.25 -13.68
CA MET A 117 23.15 4.19 -13.01
C MET A 117 24.55 3.60 -12.83
N ASN A 118 24.65 2.36 -12.33
CA ASN A 118 25.94 1.68 -12.15
C ASN A 118 26.68 1.49 -13.48
N GLU A 119 25.97 1.10 -14.55
CA GLU A 119 26.55 0.97 -15.89
C GLU A 119 27.09 2.31 -16.42
N ARG A 120 26.38 3.42 -16.18
CA ARG A 120 26.87 4.76 -16.54
C ARG A 120 28.10 5.17 -15.74
N ILE A 121 28.14 4.90 -14.44
CA ILE A 121 29.30 5.20 -13.58
C ILE A 121 30.53 4.43 -14.05
N GLN A 122 30.39 3.14 -14.37
CA GLN A 122 31.49 2.33 -14.89
C GLN A 122 32.01 2.85 -16.23
N LYS A 123 31.11 3.26 -17.14
CA LYS A 123 31.50 3.89 -18.41
C LYS A 123 32.26 5.21 -18.24
N MET A 124 31.97 5.97 -17.18
CA MET A 124 32.69 7.21 -16.85
C MET A 124 34.04 6.95 -16.17
N LYS A 125 34.17 5.85 -15.40
CA LYS A 125 35.42 5.45 -14.73
C LYS A 125 36.38 4.64 -15.63
N GLY A 126 35.87 4.04 -16.70
CA GLY A 126 36.63 3.27 -17.69
C GLY A 126 37.17 4.11 -18.86
N LYS A 127 37.13 5.43 -18.74
CA LYS A 127 37.90 6.41 -19.52
C LYS A 127 38.95 7.03 -18.61
#